data_AF-A0A6N9VLL2-F1
#
_entry.id   AF-A0A6N9VLL2-F1
#
_cell.length_a   1.000
_cell.length_b   1.000
_cell.length_c   1.000
_cell.angle_alpha   90.00
_cell.angle_beta   90.00
_cell.angle_gamma   90.00
#
_symmetry.space_group_name_H-M   'P 1'
#
loop_
_entity.id
_entity.type
_entity.pdbx_description
1 polymer ?
#
loop_
_entity_poly.entity_id
_entity_poly.type
_entity_poly.pdbx_seq_one_letter_code
_entity_poly.pdbx_strand_id
1 'polypeptide(L)'
;RMPEWTRRLTRELDTFAEQNATTTLPVPIALNQPPEPLRLGPSDDAEWAAFAARTVLAAADDADGLSPGHRMRDAVDRAWNALAATVAEAGAR
;
A
#
# COMPACT_ATOMS: atom_id res chain seq x y z
N ARG A 1 -5.72 -4.08 29.60
CA ARG A 1 -4.29 -3.69 29.70
C ARG A 1 -3.49 -4.72 28.93
N MET A 2 -2.68 -4.32 27.95
CA MET A 2 -1.93 -5.26 27.10
C MET A 2 -0.89 -6.05 27.93
N PRO A 3 -0.72 -7.36 27.66
CA PRO A 3 0.35 -8.17 28.27
C PRO A 3 1.75 -7.56 28.08
N GLU A 4 2.68 -7.93 28.96
CA GLU A 4 4.05 -7.40 28.94
C GLU A 4 4.82 -7.80 27.68
N TRP A 5 4.69 -9.06 27.24
CA TRP A 5 5.29 -9.54 25.98
C TRP A 5 4.82 -8.73 24.75
N THR A 6 3.55 -8.33 24.69
CA THR A 6 3.01 -7.56 23.57
C THR A 6 3.58 -6.15 23.54
N ARG A 7 3.72 -5.50 24.72
CA ARG A 7 4.34 -4.17 24.83
C ARG A 7 5.82 -4.18 24.45
N ARG A 8 6.54 -5.25 24.82
CA ARG A 8 7.94 -5.44 24.43
C ARG A 8 8.07 -5.57 22.91
N LEU A 9 7.24 -6.41 22.29
CA LEU A 9 7.25 -6.66 20.86
C LEU A 9 6.93 -5.41 20.03
N THR A 10 5.96 -4.58 20.45
CA THR A 10 5.67 -3.29 19.79
C THR A 10 6.89 -2.37 19.78
N ARG A 11 7.61 -2.24 20.90
CA ARG A 11 8.81 -1.39 20.97
C ARG A 11 9.95 -1.89 20.09
N GLU A 12 10.14 -3.21 20.05
CA GLU A 12 11.15 -3.83 19.18
C GLU A 12 10.85 -3.55 17.71
N LEU A 13 9.57 -3.60 17.32
CA LEU A 13 9.13 -3.24 15.98
C LEU A 13 9.28 -1.74 15.67
N ASP A 14 8.84 -0.85 16.58
CA ASP A 14 8.98 0.60 16.38
C ASP A 14 10.45 0.97 16.16
N THR A 15 11.34 0.39 16.97
CA THR A 15 12.79 0.55 16.82
C THR A 15 13.28 0.03 15.47
N PHE A 16 12.78 -1.11 15.01
CA PHE A 16 13.13 -1.67 13.71
C PHE A 16 12.68 -0.76 12.55
N ALA A 17 11.45 -0.23 12.60
CA ALA A 17 10.93 0.71 11.61
C ALA A 17 11.81 1.96 11.50
N GLU A 18 12.17 2.56 12.64
CA GLU A 18 13.05 3.73 12.70
C GLU A 18 14.44 3.44 12.13
N GLN A 19 15.07 2.34 12.54
CA GLN A 19 16.43 1.97 12.11
C GLN A 19 16.53 1.67 10.62
N ASN A 20 15.47 1.13 10.03
CA ASN A 20 15.44 0.72 8.62
C ASN A 20 14.72 1.73 7.73
N ALA A 21 14.28 2.88 8.27
CA ALA A 21 13.43 3.85 7.58
C ALA A 21 12.21 3.19 6.89
N THR A 22 11.64 2.19 7.57
CA THR A 22 10.55 1.37 7.05
C THR A 22 9.24 1.82 7.69
N THR A 23 8.25 2.15 6.87
CA THR A 23 6.89 2.50 7.32
C THR A 23 5.98 1.28 7.45
N THR A 24 6.36 0.16 6.81
CA THR A 24 5.66 -1.12 6.84
C THR A 24 6.55 -2.24 7.41
N LEU A 25 6.25 -2.71 8.61
CA LEU A 25 7.04 -3.74 9.30
C LEU A 25 6.99 -5.09 8.55
N PRO A 26 8.10 -5.83 8.45
CA PRO A 26 8.11 -7.17 7.89
C PRO A 26 7.18 -8.07 8.72
N VAL A 27 6.28 -8.76 8.01
CA VAL A 27 5.12 -9.44 8.57
C VAL A 27 5.53 -10.72 9.32
N PRO A 28 5.35 -10.73 10.65
CA PRO A 28 4.53 -11.80 11.27
C PRO A 28 3.36 -11.26 12.11
N ILE A 29 3.28 -9.94 12.35
CA ILE A 29 2.29 -9.34 13.27
C ILE A 29 1.05 -8.80 12.54
N ALA A 30 1.18 -8.39 11.28
CA ALA A 30 0.05 -7.90 10.48
C ALA A 30 -1.04 -8.98 10.26
N LEU A 31 -0.68 -10.27 10.34
CA LEU A 31 -1.64 -11.38 10.21
C LEU A 31 -2.45 -11.66 11.49
N ASN A 32 -2.00 -11.19 12.65
CA ASN A 32 -2.70 -11.37 13.93
C ASN A 32 -3.46 -10.12 14.39
N GLN A 33 -3.41 -9.04 13.61
CA GLN A 33 -4.18 -7.84 13.92
C GLN A 33 -5.62 -8.03 13.44
N PRO A 34 -6.63 -7.74 14.28
CA PRO A 34 -7.99 -7.65 13.78
C PRO A 34 -8.04 -6.59 12.68
N PRO A 35 -8.80 -6.79 11.59
CA PRO A 35 -8.92 -5.79 10.55
C PRO A 35 -9.52 -4.51 11.16
N GLU A 36 -8.72 -3.46 11.27
CA GLU A 36 -9.20 -2.14 11.65
C GLU A 36 -9.84 -1.44 10.44
N PRO A 37 -10.84 -0.57 10.64
CA PRO A 37 -11.36 0.26 9.55
C PRO A 37 -10.24 1.03 8.86
N LEU A 38 -10.25 1.04 7.53
CA LEU A 38 -9.29 1.79 6.71
C LEU A 38 -9.24 3.25 7.19
N ARG A 39 -8.08 3.69 7.70
CA ARG A 39 -7.86 5.06 8.15
C ARG A 39 -7.20 5.86 7.02
N LEU A 40 -7.96 6.75 6.40
CA LEU A 40 -7.45 7.69 5.40
C LEU A 40 -6.74 8.90 6.06
N GLY A 41 -5.80 8.63 6.97
CA GLY A 41 -4.87 9.63 7.54
C GLY A 41 -3.56 9.67 6.75
N PRO A 42 -2.56 10.49 7.11
CA PRO A 42 -1.26 10.57 6.39
C PRO A 42 -0.36 9.33 6.59
N SER A 43 -0.95 8.13 6.57
CA SER A 43 -0.31 6.82 6.63
C SER A 43 -0.23 6.20 5.22
N ASP A 44 0.63 5.20 5.06
CA ASP A 44 0.81 4.42 3.82
C ASP A 44 -0.52 4.03 3.15
N ASP A 45 -1.52 3.63 3.95
CA ASP A 45 -2.85 3.25 3.46
C ASP A 45 -3.58 4.37 2.69
N ALA A 46 -3.34 5.65 2.99
CA ALA A 46 -3.99 6.75 2.30
C ALA A 46 -3.31 7.08 0.97
N GLU A 47 -1.98 6.96 0.88
CA GLU A 47 -1.28 7.09 -0.40
C GLU A 47 -1.69 5.95 -1.35
N TRP A 48 -1.77 4.72 -0.82
CA TRP A 48 -2.28 3.57 -1.56
C TRP A 48 -3.75 3.72 -1.95
N ALA A 49 -4.61 4.19 -1.05
CA ALA A 49 -6.01 4.45 -1.36
C ALA A 49 -6.18 5.54 -2.42
N ALA A 50 -5.40 6.63 -2.35
CA ALA A 50 -5.42 7.71 -3.33
C ALA A 50 -4.89 7.26 -4.69
N PHE A 51 -3.82 6.45 -4.74
CA PHE A 51 -3.34 5.83 -5.96
C PHE A 51 -4.40 4.93 -6.58
N ALA A 52 -4.96 3.99 -5.81
CA ALA A 52 -5.99 3.07 -6.29
C ALA A 52 -7.23 3.81 -6.80
N ALA A 53 -7.71 4.82 -6.08
CA ALA A 53 -8.85 5.64 -6.50
C ALA A 53 -8.58 6.37 -7.82
N ARG A 54 -7.39 6.97 -7.99
CA ARG A 54 -7.02 7.65 -9.25
C ARG A 54 -6.95 6.67 -10.42
N THR A 55 -6.38 5.49 -10.21
CA THR A 55 -6.30 4.45 -11.24
C THR A 55 -7.69 3.95 -11.65
N VAL A 56 -8.58 3.74 -10.68
CA VAL A 56 -9.99 3.36 -10.90
C VAL A 56 -10.75 4.42 -11.68
N LEU A 57 -10.54 5.70 -11.36
CA LEU A 57 -11.18 6.81 -12.06
C LEU A 57 -10.66 6.94 -13.50
N ALA A 58 -9.34 6.86 -13.71
CA ALA A 58 -8.75 6.87 -15.05
C ALA A 58 -9.25 5.69 -15.92
N ALA A 59 -9.47 4.52 -15.33
CA ALA A 59 -10.04 3.36 -16.02
C ALA A 59 -11.45 3.59 -16.59
N ALA A 60 -12.21 4.49 -15.97
CA ALA A 60 -13.56 4.82 -16.41
C ALA A 60 -13.56 5.69 -17.68
N ASP A 61 -12.49 6.47 -17.88
CA ASP A 61 -12.36 7.42 -18.99
C ASP A 61 -11.76 6.79 -20.26
N ASP A 62 -11.02 5.68 -20.16
CA ASP A 62 -9.94 5.39 -21.12
C ASP A 62 -9.97 3.99 -21.79
N ALA A 63 -11.14 3.35 -21.91
CA ALA A 63 -11.23 2.10 -22.67
C ALA A 63 -12.57 1.90 -23.39
N ASP A 64 -12.53 2.14 -24.70
CA ASP A 64 -13.54 1.68 -25.64
C ASP A 64 -13.33 0.20 -25.98
N GLY A 65 -14.43 -0.56 -26.04
CA GLY A 65 -14.43 -1.95 -26.51
C GLY A 65 -14.18 -3.05 -25.46
N LEU A 66 -13.79 -2.70 -24.23
CA LEU A 66 -13.60 -3.66 -23.13
C LEU A 66 -14.81 -3.71 -22.18
N SER A 67 -15.12 -4.89 -21.64
CA SER A 67 -16.13 -5.00 -20.58
C SER A 67 -15.66 -4.29 -19.30
N PRO A 68 -16.57 -3.78 -18.45
CA PRO A 68 -16.20 -2.97 -17.28
C PRO A 68 -15.14 -3.62 -16.36
N GLY A 69 -15.22 -4.94 -16.14
CA GLY A 69 -14.25 -5.67 -15.33
C GLY A 69 -12.87 -5.81 -15.99
N HIS A 70 -12.80 -5.87 -17.33
CA HIS A 70 -11.53 -5.89 -18.05
C HIS A 70 -10.89 -4.51 -18.12
N ARG A 71 -11.69 -3.44 -18.28
CA ARG A 71 -11.20 -2.04 -18.24
C ARG A 71 -10.49 -1.73 -16.94
N MET A 72 -11.10 -2.12 -15.83
CA MET A 72 -10.52 -1.92 -14.50
C MET A 72 -9.19 -2.63 -14.35
N ARG A 73 -9.13 -3.91 -14.74
CA ARG A 73 -7.89 -4.71 -14.62
C ARG A 73 -6.78 -4.17 -15.51
N ASP A 74 -7.10 -3.79 -16.74
CA ASP A 74 -6.13 -3.21 -17.69
C ASP A 74 -5.57 -1.87 -17.22
N ALA A 75 -6.42 -0.97 -16.70
CA ALA A 75 -5.97 0.29 -16.13
C ALA A 75 -5.09 0.11 -14.89
N VAL A 76 -5.45 -0.85 -14.01
CA VAL A 76 -4.63 -1.20 -12.84
C VAL A 76 -3.26 -1.72 -13.26
N ASP A 77 -3.21 -2.63 -14.25
CA ASP A 77 -1.96 -3.17 -14.77
C ASP A 77 -1.07 -2.07 -15.38
N ARG A 78 -1.62 -1.21 -16.23
CA ARG A 78 -0.88 -0.07 -16.82
C ARG A 78 -0.33 0.89 -15.77
N ALA A 79 -1.16 1.27 -14.78
CA ALA A 79 -0.73 2.18 -13.72
C ALA A 79 0.38 1.56 -12.84
N TRP A 80 0.27 0.26 -12.54
CA TRP A 80 1.28 -0.45 -11.76
C TRP A 80 2.63 -0.52 -12.49
N ASN A 81 2.62 -0.88 -13.77
CA ASN A 81 3.83 -0.96 -14.59
C ASN A 81 4.52 0.41 -14.73
N ALA A 82 3.76 1.48 -14.90
CA ALA A 82 4.30 2.85 -14.97
C ALA A 82 4.97 3.28 -13.64
N LEU A 83 4.32 2.98 -12.50
CA LEU A 83 4.90 3.25 -11.18
C LEU A 83 6.19 2.45 -10.97
N ALA A 84 6.18 1.15 -11.31
CA ALA A 84 7.36 0.29 -11.20
C ALA A 84 8.55 0.81 -12.03
N ALA A 85 8.31 1.27 -13.26
CA ALA A 85 9.33 1.89 -14.09
C ALA A 85 9.91 3.16 -13.44
N THR A 86 9.05 4.04 -12.90
CA THR A 86 9.47 5.28 -12.23
C THR A 86 10.36 4.99 -11.01
N VAL A 87 10.00 4.00 -10.20
CA VAL A 87 10.79 3.58 -9.03
C VAL A 87 12.14 2.99 -9.46
N ALA A 88 12.15 2.15 -10.50
CA ALA A 88 13.38 1.58 -11.02
C ALA A 88 14.36 2.66 -11.54
N GLU A 89 13.84 3.68 -12.25
CA GLU A 89 14.63 4.83 -12.70
C GLU A 89 15.18 5.65 -11.53
N ALA A 90 14.39 5.87 -10.48
CA ALA A 90 14.83 6.60 -9.30
C ALA A 90 15.93 5.86 -8.53
N GLY A 91 15.86 4.53 -8.44
CA GLY A 91 16.86 3.70 -7.77
C GLY A 91 18.16 3.50 -8.55
N ALA A 92 18.19 3.84 -9.84
CA ALA A 92 19.39 3.75 -10.68
C ALA A 92 20.29 5.01 -10.61
N ARG A 93 19.87 6.06 -9.88
CA ARG A 93 20.64 7.28 -9.62
C ARG A 93 21.42 7.19 -8.31
#